data_AF-A0A6V7CPC1-F1
#
_entry.id   AF-A0A6V7CPC1-F1
#
_cell.length_a   1.000
_cell.length_b   1.000
_cell.length_c   1.000
_cell.angle_alpha   90.00
_cell.angle_beta   90.00
_cell.angle_gamma   90.00
#
_symmetry.space_group_name_H-M   'P 1'
#
loop_
_entity.id
_entity.type
_entity.pdbx_description
1 polymer ?
#
loop_
_entity_poly.entity_id
_entity_poly.type
_entity_poly.pdbx_seq_one_letter_code
_entity_poly.pdbx_strand_id
1 'polypeptide(L)' 'MAKKTAFGDSGYTGADKREELQTCKAAFFIAAKRSTLQAIGNKRERARGQRWEHFKASVRAKVEHPFRVIKR' A
#
# COMPACT_ATOMS: atom_id res chain seq x y z
N MET A 1 11.78 -5.81 -19.88
CA MET A 1 12.05 -4.85 -18.78
C MET A 1 11.06 -5.12 -17.64
N ALA A 2 11.51 -5.64 -16.50
CA ALA A 2 10.62 -5.88 -15.36
C ALA A 2 10.14 -4.52 -14.79
N LYS A 3 8.82 -4.29 -14.75
CA LYS A 3 8.24 -3.15 -14.04
C LYS A 3 8.53 -3.34 -12.55
N LYS A 4 9.47 -2.57 -12.01
CA LYS A 4 9.76 -2.60 -10.57
C LYS A 4 8.50 -2.10 -9.84
N THR A 5 8.12 -2.80 -8.79
CA THR A 5 6.92 -2.48 -8.02
C THR A 5 7.33 -2.31 -6.56
N ALA A 6 7.00 -1.18 -5.97
CA ALA A 6 7.35 -0.84 -4.59
C ALA A 6 6.07 -0.80 -3.74
N PHE A 7 6.06 -1.57 -2.65
CA PHE A 7 4.99 -1.56 -1.66
C PHE A 7 5.46 -0.79 -0.42
N GLY A 8 4.60 0.04 0.14
CA GLY A 8 4.94 0.87 1.30
C GLY A 8 3.75 1.10 2.23
N ASP A 9 4.04 1.47 3.47
CA ASP A 9 3.03 1.86 4.44
C ASP A 9 2.51 3.30 4.19
N SER A 10 1.51 3.73 4.96
CA SER A 10 0.91 5.06 4.81
C SER A 10 1.85 6.23 5.15
N GLY A 11 2.99 5.98 5.80
CA GLY A 11 4.04 6.97 6.06
C GLY A 11 4.76 7.40 4.80
N TYR A 12 4.77 6.56 3.77
CA TYR A 12 5.33 6.88 2.46
C TYR A 12 4.34 7.56 1.50
N THR A 13 3.15 7.95 1.96
CA THR A 13 2.17 8.64 1.10
C THR A 13 2.82 9.86 0.43
N GLY A 14 2.82 9.90 -0.91
CA GLY A 14 3.50 10.95 -1.69
C GLY A 14 4.95 10.63 -2.08
N ALA A 15 5.45 9.42 -1.83
CA ALA A 15 6.79 9.00 -2.27
C ALA A 15 6.93 9.06 -3.81
N ASP A 16 5.85 8.84 -4.55
CA ASP A 16 5.75 9.01 -6.00
C ASP A 16 6.05 10.44 -6.46
N LYS A 17 5.88 11.44 -5.60
CA LYS A 17 6.07 12.87 -5.91
C LYS A 17 7.45 13.39 -5.51
N ARG A 18 8.28 12.60 -4.81
CA ARG A 18 9.62 13.01 -4.37
C ARG A 18 10.55 13.09 -5.57
N GLU A 19 11.31 14.18 -5.67
CA GLU A 19 12.23 14.46 -6.78
C GLU A 19 13.26 13.34 -6.97
N GLU A 20 13.79 12.79 -5.88
CA GLU A 20 14.72 11.65 -5.87
C GLU A 20 14.15 10.37 -6.52
N LEU A 21 12.82 10.21 -6.51
CA LEU A 21 12.12 9.01 -7.00
C LEU A 21 11.44 9.22 -8.35
N GLN A 22 11.48 10.43 -8.93
CA GLN A 22 10.87 10.72 -10.22
C GLN A 22 11.55 9.96 -11.39
N THR A 23 12.85 9.69 -11.27
CA THR A 23 13.60 8.91 -12.26
C THR A 23 13.37 7.40 -12.12
N CYS A 24 12.82 6.94 -10.99
CA CYS A 24 12.52 5.53 -10.76
C CYS A 24 11.25 5.13 -11.52
N LYS A 25 11.41 4.34 -12.59
CA LYS A 25 10.30 3.66 -13.29
C LYS A 25 9.73 2.50 -12.45
N ALA A 26 9.15 2.84 -11.30
CA ALA A 26 8.50 1.89 -10.39
C ALA A 26 7.03 2.25 -10.14
N ALA A 27 6.17 1.24 -10.02
CA ALA A 27 4.80 1.43 -9.57
C ALA A 27 4.76 1.43 -8.04
N PHE A 28 4.28 2.52 -7.44
CA PHE A 28 4.18 2.67 -5.99
C PHE A 28 2.78 2.25 -5.49
N PHE A 29 2.74 1.21 -4.66
CA PHE A 29 1.54 0.72 -3.98
C PHE A 29 1.63 1.04 -2.49
N ILE A 30 1.26 2.27 -2.17
CA ILE A 30 1.34 2.82 -0.81
C ILE A 30 0.00 2.64 -0.11
N ALA A 31 0.00 2.18 1.13
CA ALA A 31 -1.22 2.03 1.91
C ALA A 31 -1.92 3.39 2.13
N ALA A 32 -3.22 3.47 1.85
CA ALA A 32 -3.98 4.69 2.06
C ALA A 32 -4.36 4.84 3.55
N LYS A 33 -4.49 6.09 4.02
CA LYS A 33 -4.98 6.37 5.37
C LYS A 33 -6.47 6.02 5.49
N ARG A 34 -6.90 5.52 6.65
CA ARG A 34 -8.31 5.19 6.90
C ARG A 34 -9.25 6.40 6.73
N SER A 35 -8.78 7.60 7.10
CA SER A 35 -9.54 8.84 6.96
C SER A 35 -9.85 9.20 5.50
N THR A 36 -8.92 8.95 4.57
CA THR A 36 -9.15 9.24 3.14
C THR A 36 -10.19 8.30 2.54
N LEU A 37 -10.22 7.03 2.97
CA LEU A 37 -11.28 6.11 2.60
C LEU A 37 -12.64 6.49 3.18
N GLN A 38 -12.68 6.96 4.43
CA GLN A 38 -13.93 7.39 5.07
C GLN A 38 -14.50 8.65 4.43
N ALA A 39 -13.66 9.54 3.91
CA ALA A 39 -14.08 10.74 3.20
C ALA A 39 -14.82 10.46 1.87
N ILE A 40 -14.72 9.23 1.32
CA ILE A 40 -15.48 8.84 0.12
C ILE A 40 -16.96 8.76 0.49
N GLY A 41 -17.78 9.70 -0.01
CA GLY A 41 -19.22 9.75 0.28
C GLY A 41 -20.01 8.57 -0.31
N ASN A 42 -19.57 8.03 -1.45
CA ASN A 42 -20.23 6.90 -2.10
C ASN A 42 -19.87 5.57 -1.40
N LYS A 43 -20.89 4.87 -0.91
CA LYS A 43 -20.74 3.58 -0.21
C LYS A 43 -20.07 2.50 -1.07
N ARG A 44 -20.37 2.44 -2.38
CA ARG A 44 -19.80 1.42 -3.28
C ARG A 44 -18.32 1.65 -3.52
N GLU A 45 -17.93 2.90 -3.74
CA GLU A 45 -16.53 3.29 -3.95
C GLU A 45 -15.71 3.11 -2.67
N ARG A 46 -16.27 3.49 -1.52
CA ARG A 46 -15.65 3.23 -0.21
C ARG A 46 -15.38 1.74 0.02
N ALA A 47 -16.35 0.87 -0.28
CA ALA A 47 -16.18 -0.57 -0.15
C ALA A 47 -15.11 -1.12 -1.11
N ARG A 48 -15.02 -0.58 -2.33
CA ARG A 48 -13.96 -0.94 -3.28
C ARG A 48 -12.58 -0.51 -2.78
N GLY A 49 -12.47 0.70 -2.25
CA GLY A 49 -11.22 1.19 -1.65
C GLY A 49 -10.77 0.34 -0.46
N GLN A 50 -11.68 -0.02 0.44
CA GLN A 50 -11.39 -0.91 1.56
C GLN A 50 -10.91 -2.29 1.11
N ARG A 51 -11.54 -2.89 0.10
CA ARG A 51 -11.08 -4.17 -0.48
C ARG A 51 -9.66 -4.05 -1.04
N TRP A 52 -9.34 -2.94 -1.70
CA TRP A 52 -8.00 -2.69 -2.21
C TRP A 52 -6.95 -2.56 -1.10
N GLU A 53 -7.24 -1.83 -0.02
CA GLU A 53 -6.33 -1.74 1.11
C GLU A 53 -6.14 -3.10 1.79
N HIS A 54 -7.18 -3.91 1.91
CA HIS A 54 -7.08 -5.27 2.45
C HIS A 54 -6.17 -6.16 1.58
N PHE A 55 -6.25 -6.04 0.26
CA PHE A 55 -5.35 -6.75 -0.64
C PHE A 55 -3.90 -6.31 -0.46
N LYS A 56 -3.64 -4.98 -0.41
CA LYS A 56 -2.29 -4.46 -0.15
C LYS A 56 -1.74 -4.94 1.20
N ALA A 57 -2.58 -4.99 2.24
CA ALA A 57 -2.20 -5.54 3.55
C ALA A 57 -1.88 -7.04 3.47
N SER A 58 -2.62 -7.82 2.68
CA SER A 58 -2.35 -9.24 2.48
C SER A 58 -1.03 -9.50 1.75
N VAL A 59 -0.71 -8.68 0.74
CA VAL A 59 0.60 -8.72 0.06
C VAL A 59 1.72 -8.38 1.04
N ARG A 60 1.56 -7.30 1.82
CA ARG A 60 2.53 -6.92 2.86
C ARG A 60 2.69 -8.01 3.90
N ALA A 61 1.62 -8.63 4.37
CA ALA A 61 1.71 -9.74 5.33
C ALA A 61 2.52 -10.92 4.80
N LYS A 62 2.52 -11.16 3.48
CA LYS A 62 3.33 -12.20 2.84
C LYS A 62 4.81 -11.81 2.70
N VAL A 63 5.09 -10.54 2.41
CA VAL A 63 6.45 -10.01 2.23
C VAL A 63 7.13 -9.76 3.59
N GLU A 64 6.39 -9.25 4.57
CA GLU A 64 6.81 -8.93 5.94
C GLU A 64 6.63 -10.12 6.90
N HIS A 65 6.50 -11.37 6.43
CA HIS A 65 6.51 -12.55 7.32
C HIS A 65 7.91 -13.21 7.44
N PRO A 66 8.91 -12.61 8.13
CA PRO A 66 10.08 -13.38 8.55
C PRO A 66 9.92 -14.12 9.89
N PHE A 67 8.82 -14.01 10.66
CA PHE A 67 8.78 -14.64 11.99
C PHE A 67 7.42 -15.25 12.36
N ARG A 68 7.24 -16.54 12.04
CA ARG A 68 6.48 -17.43 12.93
C ARG A 68 7.35 -17.65 14.18
N VAL A 69 7.32 -16.72 15.14
CA VAL A 69 7.88 -16.98 16.47
C VAL A 69 6.95 -17.97 17.16
N ILE A 70 7.29 -19.26 17.10
CA ILE A 70 6.73 -20.25 18.03
C ILE A 70 7.44 -19.99 19.35
N LYS A 71 6.81 -19.24 20.27
CA LYS A 71 7.25 -19.29 21.67
C LYS A 71 6.83 -20.66 22.22
N ARG A 72 7.82 -21.45 22.59
CA ARG A 72 7.67 -22.70 23.36
C ARG A 72 8.03 -22.42 24.80
#